data_AF-A0A6M0B9S1-F1
#
_entry.id   AF-A0A6M0B9S1-F1
#
_cell.length_a   1.000
_cell.length_b   1.000
_cell.length_c   1.000
_cell.angle_alpha   90.00
_cell.angle_beta   90.00
_cell.angle_gamma   90.00
#
_symmetry.space_group_name_H-M   'P 1'
#
loop_
_entity.id
_entity.type
_entity.pdbx_description
1 polymer ?
#
loop_
_entity_poly.entity_id
_entity_poly.type
_entity_poly.pdbx_seq_one_letter_code
_entity_poly.pdbx_strand_id
1 'polypeptide(L)' 'GAFAGAAITQAGIAGYGAYAVGQAAQVYLEQGCSFGPLGASTVIKEILDRVEPDTIVFRLRQELERQLGE' A
#
# COMPACT_ATOMS: atom_id res chain seq x y z
N GLY A 1 24.81 0.40 -1.91
CA GLY A 1 25.05 1.51 -2.86
C GLY A 1 23.73 2.18 -3.21
N ALA A 2 23.69 3.48 -3.49
CA ALA A 2 22.47 4.29 -3.63
C ALA A 2 21.31 3.66 -4.44
N PHE A 3 21.63 2.86 -5.47
CA PHE A 3 20.64 2.10 -6.26
C PHE A 3 19.82 1.09 -5.44
N ALA A 4 20.42 0.42 -4.46
CA ALA A 4 19.72 -0.50 -3.58
C ALA A 4 18.70 0.24 -2.69
N GLY A 5 19.06 1.43 -2.18
CA GLY A 5 18.15 2.26 -1.39
C GLY A 5 16.98 2.81 -2.21
N ALA A 6 17.23 3.22 -3.45
CA ALA A 6 16.18 3.65 -4.37
C ALA A 6 15.23 2.50 -4.74
N ALA A 7 15.77 1.31 -5.03
CA ALA A 7 14.98 0.12 -5.33
C ALA A 7 14.08 -0.29 -4.15
N ILE A 8 14.61 -0.28 -2.92
CA ILE A 8 13.84 -0.52 -1.70
C ILE A 8 12.70 0.49 -1.54
N THR A 9 12.98 1.77 -1.76
CA THR A 9 11.96 2.83 -1.66
C THR A 9 10.86 2.64 -2.71
N GLN A 10 11.22 2.35 -3.95
CA GLN A 10 10.27 2.09 -5.04
C GLN A 10 9.41 0.84 -4.78
N ALA A 11 10.01 -0.23 -4.29
CA ALA A 11 9.29 -1.44 -3.86
C ALA A 11 8.33 -1.14 -2.72
N GLY A 12 8.75 -0.32 -1.74
CA GLY A 12 7.91 0.16 -0.65
C GLY A 12 6.66 0.91 -1.14
N ILE A 13 6.85 1.89 -2.02
CA ILE A 13 5.75 2.68 -2.60
C ILE A 13 4.82 1.79 -3.44
N ALA A 14 5.37 0.90 -4.27
CA ALA A 14 4.59 0.00 -5.10
C ALA A 14 3.76 -0.98 -4.25
N GLY A 15 4.35 -1.57 -3.20
CA GLY A 15 3.65 -2.46 -2.28
C GLY A 15 2.55 -1.75 -1.49
N TYR A 16 2.81 -0.52 -1.03
CA TYR A 16 1.80 0.32 -0.40
C TYR A 16 0.63 0.63 -1.35
N GLY A 17 0.94 1.02 -2.60
CA GLY A 17 -0.08 1.30 -3.62
C GLY A 17 -0.94 0.07 -3.92
N ALA A 18 -0.32 -1.10 -4.08
CA ALA A 18 -1.04 -2.36 -4.31
C ALA A 18 -1.97 -2.71 -3.13
N TYR A 19 -1.51 -2.51 -1.89
CA TYR A 19 -2.32 -2.76 -0.70
C TYR A 19 -3.52 -1.81 -0.59
N ALA A 20 -3.31 -0.51 -0.80
CA ALA A 20 -4.38 0.49 -0.77
C ALA A 20 -5.45 0.22 -1.85
N VAL A 21 -5.03 -0.15 -3.07
CA VAL A 21 -5.94 -0.54 -4.15
C VAL A 21 -6.72 -1.81 -3.80
N GLY A 22 -6.06 -2.80 -3.18
CA GLY A 22 -6.72 -4.02 -2.71
C GLY A 22 -7.81 -3.75 -1.67
N GLN A 23 -7.54 -2.90 -0.68
CA GLN A 23 -8.56 -2.46 0.27
C GLN A 23 -9.70 -1.69 -0.41
N ALA A 24 -9.39 -0.80 -1.36
CA ALA A 24 -10.42 -0.06 -2.09
C ALA A 24 -11.32 -1.00 -2.90
N ALA A 25 -10.74 -2.03 -3.52
CA ALA A 25 -11.50 -3.07 -4.22
C ALA A 25 -12.36 -3.90 -3.26
N GLN A 26 -11.84 -4.25 -2.07
CA GLN A 26 -12.61 -4.94 -1.04
C GLN A 26 -13.84 -4.13 -0.62
N VAL A 27 -13.66 -2.85 -0.26
CA VAL A 27 -14.77 -1.98 0.15
C VAL A 27 -15.80 -1.84 -0.98
N TYR A 28 -15.35 -1.67 -2.22
CA TYR A 28 -16.23 -1.61 -3.39
C TYR A 28 -17.09 -2.87 -3.54
N LEU A 29 -16.50 -4.06 -3.39
CA LEU A 29 -17.20 -5.34 -3.51
C LEU A 29 -18.16 -5.56 -2.33
N GLU A 30 -17.75 -5.26 -1.09
CA GLU A 30 -18.57 -5.38 0.11
C GLU A 30 -19.80 -4.46 0.08
N GLN A 31 -19.68 -3.29 -0.55
CA GLN A 31 -20.77 -2.34 -0.75
C GLN A 31 -21.67 -2.68 -1.96
N GLY A 32 -21.54 -3.87 -2.53
CA GLY A 32 -22.36 -4.32 -3.66
C GLY A 32 -21.94 -3.69 -4.99
N CYS A 33 -20.63 -3.59 -5.22
CA CYS A 33 -20.04 -2.96 -6.41
C CYS A 33 -20.38 -1.46 -6.51
N SER A 34 -20.29 -0.76 -5.38
CA SER A 34 -20.53 0.68 -5.28
C SER A 34 -19.59 1.29 -4.24
N PHE A 35 -19.24 2.57 -4.38
CA PHE A 35 -18.55 3.32 -3.33
C PHE A 35 -19.52 4.06 -2.40
N GLY A 36 -20.82 3.84 -2.59
CA GLY A 36 -21.86 4.51 -1.83
C GLY A 36 -21.91 6.03 -2.07
N PRO A 37 -22.68 6.76 -1.25
CA PRO A 37 -22.94 8.18 -1.44
C PRO A 37 -21.72 9.09 -1.18
N LEU A 38 -20.70 8.59 -0.47
CA LEU A 38 -19.46 9.33 -0.19
C LEU A 38 -18.50 9.35 -1.39
N GLY A 39 -18.68 8.43 -2.35
CA GLY A 39 -17.88 8.32 -3.56
C GLY A 39 -16.47 7.74 -3.34
N ALA A 40 -15.83 7.36 -4.44
CA ALA A 40 -14.54 6.66 -4.43
C ALA A 40 -13.42 7.47 -3.75
N SER A 41 -13.35 8.78 -3.99
CA SER A 41 -12.27 9.62 -3.44
C SER A 41 -12.27 9.69 -1.92
N THR A 42 -13.44 9.74 -1.29
CA THR A 42 -13.58 9.77 0.17
C THR A 42 -13.16 8.43 0.77
N VAL A 43 -13.65 7.33 0.20
CA VAL A 43 -13.31 5.96 0.65
C VAL A 43 -11.82 5.68 0.50
N ILE A 44 -11.23 6.02 -0.66
CA ILE A 44 -9.79 5.83 -0.90
C ILE A 44 -8.97 6.67 0.08
N LYS A 45 -9.39 7.90 0.38
CA LYS A 45 -8.71 8.74 1.37
C LYS A 45 -8.77 8.13 2.77
N GLU A 46 -9.93 7.65 3.21
CA GLU A 46 -10.05 6.96 4.51
C GLU A 46 -9.20 5.69 4.58
N ILE A 47 -9.08 4.94 3.49
CA ILE A 47 -8.18 3.80 3.40
C ILE A 47 -6.75 4.28 3.60
N LEU A 48 -6.29 5.28 2.83
CA LEU A 48 -4.93 5.82 2.95
C LEU A 48 -4.63 6.35 4.36
N ASP A 49 -5.59 7.00 5.02
CA ASP A 49 -5.45 7.50 6.39
C ASP A 49 -5.33 6.36 7.43
N ARG A 50 -5.87 5.18 7.14
CA ARG A 50 -5.76 3.97 7.99
C ARG A 50 -4.53 3.12 7.68
N VAL A 51 -4.06 3.13 6.43
CA VAL A 51 -2.85 2.41 6.05
C VAL A 51 -1.64 3.25 6.44
N GLU A 52 -1.08 2.97 7.61
CA GLU A 52 0.11 3.64 8.11
C GLU A 52 1.31 3.36 7.17
N PRO A 53 1.81 4.37 6.41
CA PRO A 53 2.79 4.15 5.34
C PRO A 53 4.10 3.53 5.84
N ASP A 54 4.50 3.91 7.05
CA ASP A 54 5.74 3.44 7.66
C ASP A 54 5.72 1.93 7.92
N THR A 55 4.57 1.32 8.23
CA THR A 55 4.53 -0.12 8.53
C THR A 55 4.73 -1.00 7.30
N ILE A 56 4.17 -0.64 6.14
CA ILE A 56 4.32 -1.42 4.91
C ILE A 56 5.72 -1.22 4.31
N VAL A 57 6.18 0.03 4.25
CA VAL A 57 7.52 0.35 3.71
C VAL A 57 8.60 -0.27 4.61
N PHE A 58 8.46 -0.22 5.94
CA PHE A 58 9.40 -0.84 6.86
C PHE A 58 9.45 -2.36 6.71
N ARG A 59 8.29 -3.04 6.59
CA ARG A 59 8.25 -4.49 6.36
C ARG A 59 8.86 -4.88 5.01
N LEU A 60 8.55 -4.15 3.94
CA LEU A 60 9.11 -4.41 2.61
C LEU A 60 10.62 -4.21 2.60
N ARG A 61 11.11 -3.17 3.28
CA ARG A 61 12.54 -2.95 3.50
C ARG A 61 13.19 -4.10 4.26
N GLN A 62 12.59 -4.53 5.37
CA GLN A 62 13.11 -5.63 6.19
C GLN A 62 13.17 -6.94 5.39
N GLU A 63 12.17 -7.24 4.58
CA GLU A 63 12.15 -8.43 3.73
C GLU A 63 13.20 -8.35 2.60
N LEU A 64 13.39 -7.18 1.99
CA LEU A 64 14.45 -6.97 0.98
C LEU A 64 15.85 -7.04 1.59
N GLU A 65 16.06 -6.47 2.78
CA GLU A 65 17.33 -6.59 3.51
C GLU A 65 17.62 -8.05 3.88
N ARG A 66 16.58 -8.83 4.23
CA ARG A 66 16.70 -10.28 4.46
C ARG A 66 17.10 -11.03 3.19
N GLN A 67 16.46 -10.73 2.06
CA GLN A 67 16.74 -11.41 0.78
C GLN A 67 18.08 -11.02 0.14
N LEU A 68 18.60 -9.84 0.42
CA LEU A 68 19.91 -9.37 -0.06
C LEU A 68 21.07 -9.70 0.89
N GLY A 69 20.77 -10.11 2.12
CA GLY A 69 21.74 -10.52 3.14
C GLY A 69 22.03 -12.04 3.16
N GLU A 70 21.21 -12.83 2.48
CA GLU A 70 21.49 -14.24 2.11
C GLU A 70 22.18 -14.33 0.74
#